data_AF-A0A7V7XE67-F1
#
_entry.id   AF-A0A7V7XE67-F1
#
_cell.length_a   1.000
_cell.length_b   1.000
_cell.length_c   1.000
_cell.angle_alpha   90.00
_cell.angle_beta   90.00
_cell.angle_gamma   90.00
#
_symmetry.space_group_name_H-M   'P 1'
#
loop_
_entity.id
_entity.type
_entity.pdbx_description
1 polymer ?
#
loop_
_entity_poly.entity_id
_entity_poly.type
_entity_poly.pdbx_seq_one_letter_code
_entity_poly.pdbx_strand_id
1 'polypeptide(L)'
;MTTKNMLAIFALIIGILGYVALFSNSEQLHTAAQTDLPPFPTATSLPAFPTATPLDVPTFIPTNTSPARTATAGVTEGTKGNVVLLTCHAEPKWSFLVNVRRGPGPNWGITRQLVHNTKTQEMRVFGRTSDNRWYHVVLPEPYQNEVGWAYYETLNVFGVCDDLPVTEENPEITFEDVPPIPEKVPLPPFASNISLSEYDRAFLVKPGILYIRRDITGGDPLQAHVLVMDLTAPQMRIGGVLGAVPDVKAVTVSEMVQGTNAFAALNGDYYGGNYMPQNLTIINGEIISAPKHRATFAVTKDGKPLISYFTLGWTWPSYVVAKNQQSIPLQLMNLPCNPVWLCLYSWHLNNRLPVKPNAYDGIRVLLDHDFRVVDIFDNVPVDIPDGHYVLRGGDETGKWLLDNVEVGDQLQVNLVTEPDWRNFETAIGGGPRIILNGEFWQDCDPTEAQPDCEEFDERHRNRHYYDNHIPRSAIGYNQDGTVLYAVVVEGYEVDDSGGATQRELADMMIAFGAYQAMEYDGGGSATLWMRPNGPVNDFGYEGERPIANAVVFYWEEE
;
A
#
# COMPACT_ATOMS: atom_id res chain seq x y z
N MET A 1 -0.39 -12.17 56.44
CA MET A 1 -1.07 -12.56 55.18
C MET A 1 -2.40 -13.20 55.54
N THR A 2 -3.50 -12.63 55.07
CA THR A 2 -4.87 -13.06 55.42
C THR A 2 -5.28 -14.26 54.57
N THR A 3 -6.18 -15.09 55.12
CA THR A 3 -6.69 -16.36 54.59
C THR A 3 -7.28 -16.28 53.18
N LYS A 4 -7.62 -15.09 52.68
CA LYS A 4 -8.05 -14.86 51.29
C LYS A 4 -6.93 -15.07 50.25
N ASN A 5 -5.67 -14.86 50.62
CA ASN A 5 -4.54 -15.02 49.68
C ASN A 5 -4.14 -16.49 49.47
N MET A 6 -4.49 -17.41 50.38
CA MET A 6 -4.20 -18.84 50.21
C MET A 6 -5.15 -19.53 49.23
N LEU A 7 -6.43 -19.13 49.17
CA LEU A 7 -7.38 -19.73 48.23
C LEU A 7 -7.09 -19.36 46.77
N ALA A 8 -6.60 -18.15 46.52
CA ALA A 8 -6.22 -17.72 45.17
C ALA A 8 -4.99 -18.50 44.65
N ILE A 9 -4.03 -18.80 45.53
CA ILE A 9 -2.83 -19.57 45.17
C ILE A 9 -3.16 -21.05 44.91
N PHE A 10 -4.10 -21.64 45.67
CA PHE A 10 -4.54 -23.02 45.45
C PHE A 10 -5.33 -23.19 44.14
N ALA A 11 -6.15 -22.21 43.75
CA ALA A 11 -6.87 -22.25 42.48
C ALA A 11 -5.92 -22.15 41.27
N LEU A 12 -4.82 -21.37 41.40
CA LEU A 12 -3.81 -21.23 40.35
C LEU A 12 -3.01 -22.53 40.12
N ILE A 13 -2.69 -23.28 41.19
CA ILE A 13 -1.92 -24.52 41.11
C ILE A 13 -2.73 -25.66 40.48
N ILE A 14 -4.04 -25.73 40.72
CA ILE A 14 -4.92 -26.75 40.12
C ILE A 14 -5.14 -26.48 38.62
N GLY A 15 -5.21 -25.22 38.20
CA GLY A 15 -5.28 -24.86 36.78
C GLY A 15 -4.02 -25.24 35.99
N ILE A 16 -2.84 -25.08 36.60
CA ILE A 16 -1.55 -25.41 35.96
C ILE A 16 -1.38 -26.94 35.82
N LEU A 17 -1.83 -27.74 36.79
CA LEU A 17 -1.74 -29.21 36.71
C LEU A 17 -2.74 -29.82 35.71
N GLY A 18 -3.90 -29.19 35.49
CA GLY A 18 -4.87 -29.63 34.47
C GLY A 18 -4.40 -29.40 33.04
N TYR A 19 -3.57 -28.39 32.80
CA TYR A 19 -3.07 -28.04 31.47
C TYR A 19 -1.94 -28.98 30.99
N VAL A 20 -1.13 -29.51 31.91
CA VAL A 20 -0.02 -30.42 31.60
C VAL A 20 -0.49 -31.83 31.20
N ALA A 21 -1.69 -32.24 31.62
CA ALA A 21 -2.22 -33.58 31.33
C ALA A 21 -2.84 -33.72 29.92
N LEU A 22 -3.05 -32.63 29.19
CA LEU A 22 -3.68 -32.64 27.85
C LEU A 22 -2.67 -32.73 26.69
N PHE A 23 -1.36 -32.61 26.95
CA PHE A 23 -0.31 -32.59 25.92
C PHE A 23 0.52 -33.88 25.80
N SER A 24 0.22 -34.93 26.57
CA SER A 24 1.02 -36.17 26.57
C SER A 24 0.56 -37.26 25.58
N ASN A 25 -0.39 -36.98 24.67
CA ASN A 25 -1.02 -38.01 23.80
C ASN A 25 -0.99 -37.68 22.29
N SER A 26 0.12 -37.16 21.75
CA SER A 26 0.28 -37.03 20.28
C SER A 26 1.49 -37.76 19.68
N GLU A 27 2.26 -38.52 20.47
CA GLU A 27 3.31 -39.41 19.94
C GLU A 27 2.73 -40.75 19.44
N GLN A 28 1.94 -40.71 18.38
CA GLN A 28 1.66 -41.89 17.54
C GLN A 28 1.10 -41.40 16.22
N LEU A 29 1.98 -41.08 15.27
CA LEU A 29 1.77 -41.12 13.81
C LEU A 29 3.03 -40.60 13.07
N HIS A 30 4.16 -41.28 13.28
CA HIS A 30 5.25 -41.28 12.31
C HIS A 30 5.30 -42.66 11.68
N THR A 31 5.10 -42.75 10.36
CA THR A 31 5.86 -43.58 9.40
C THR A 31 5.00 -43.83 8.15
N ALA A 32 5.32 -43.15 7.04
CA ALA A 32 5.35 -43.71 5.68
C ALA A 32 5.37 -42.57 4.64
N ALA A 33 6.53 -42.33 4.03
CA ALA A 33 6.72 -42.02 2.59
C ALA A 33 8.08 -41.35 2.37
N GLN A 34 9.14 -42.16 2.38
CA GLN A 34 10.37 -41.88 1.65
C GLN A 34 10.22 -42.54 0.27
N THR A 35 10.28 -41.77 -0.81
CA THR A 35 10.71 -42.23 -2.13
C THR A 35 11.26 -41.05 -2.96
N ASP A 36 12.57 -41.09 -3.18
CA ASP A 36 13.37 -40.65 -4.34
C ASP A 36 12.84 -39.56 -5.29
N LEU A 37 13.54 -38.42 -5.33
CA LEU A 37 13.53 -37.45 -6.43
C LEU A 37 14.94 -37.31 -7.04
N PRO A 38 15.10 -37.24 -8.38
CA PRO A 38 16.38 -37.12 -9.06
C PRO A 38 16.91 -35.66 -9.08
N PRO A 39 18.21 -35.43 -9.39
CA PRO A 39 18.87 -34.14 -9.13
C PRO A 39 18.54 -33.05 -10.15
N PHE A 40 18.56 -31.80 -9.70
CA PHE A 40 18.41 -30.58 -10.50
C PHE A 40 19.55 -30.39 -11.50
N PRO A 41 19.29 -29.87 -12.72
CA PRO A 41 20.34 -29.52 -13.66
C PRO A 41 20.95 -28.14 -13.37
N THR A 42 22.27 -28.08 -13.55
CA THR A 42 23.14 -26.91 -13.46
C THR A 42 22.86 -25.84 -14.53
N ALA A 43 23.12 -24.59 -14.15
CA ALA A 43 23.05 -23.38 -14.97
C ALA A 43 23.90 -23.44 -16.26
N THR A 44 23.35 -22.91 -17.35
CA THR A 44 24.10 -22.54 -18.57
C THR A 44 23.79 -21.10 -18.98
N SER A 45 24.86 -20.40 -19.32
CA SER A 45 25.01 -19.00 -19.72
C SER A 45 24.16 -18.53 -20.91
N LEU A 46 23.65 -17.29 -20.83
CA LEU A 46 23.08 -16.54 -21.96
C LEU A 46 24.15 -15.65 -22.65
N PRO A 47 24.06 -15.40 -23.97
CA PRO A 47 25.03 -14.60 -24.72
C PRO A 47 24.72 -13.09 -24.67
N ALA A 48 25.78 -12.28 -24.80
CA ALA A 48 25.75 -10.82 -24.83
C ALA A 48 25.27 -10.24 -26.19
N PHE A 49 24.54 -9.11 -26.14
CA PHE A 49 24.13 -8.34 -27.32
C PHE A 49 25.11 -7.18 -27.64
N PRO A 50 25.24 -6.79 -28.93
CA PRO A 50 26.25 -5.84 -29.37
C PRO A 50 25.80 -4.36 -29.27
N THR A 51 26.80 -3.50 -29.09
CA THR A 51 26.74 -2.04 -29.10
C THR A 51 26.56 -1.46 -30.51
N ALA A 52 25.81 -0.36 -30.64
CA ALA A 52 25.72 0.43 -31.87
C ALA A 52 26.02 1.92 -31.60
N THR A 53 26.89 2.49 -32.44
CA THR A 53 27.35 3.89 -32.51
C THR A 53 26.48 4.77 -33.44
N PRO A 54 26.58 6.12 -33.35
CA PRO A 54 25.57 7.06 -33.82
C PRO A 54 25.73 7.52 -35.28
N LEU A 55 24.64 8.04 -35.88
CA LEU A 55 24.64 8.68 -37.20
C LEU A 55 23.84 9.99 -37.22
N ASP A 56 24.33 10.90 -38.06
CA ASP A 56 24.18 12.36 -38.10
C ASP A 56 22.80 12.93 -38.49
N VAL A 57 22.56 14.17 -38.05
CA VAL A 57 21.40 15.03 -38.38
C VAL A 57 21.86 16.19 -39.28
N PRO A 58 21.15 16.54 -40.38
CA PRO A 58 21.34 17.80 -41.07
C PRO A 58 20.32 18.88 -40.63
N THR A 59 20.84 20.10 -40.53
CA THR A 59 20.20 21.38 -40.16
C THR A 59 19.49 22.07 -41.33
N PHE A 60 18.44 22.87 -41.05
CA PHE A 60 18.01 23.98 -41.90
C PHE A 60 17.37 25.14 -41.10
N ILE A 61 17.67 26.38 -41.51
CA ILE A 61 17.34 27.70 -40.90
C ILE A 61 16.38 28.50 -41.84
N PRO A 62 15.58 29.47 -41.35
CA PRO A 62 14.26 29.87 -41.88
C PRO A 62 14.23 31.22 -42.63
N THR A 63 13.08 31.57 -43.24
CA THR A 63 12.76 32.95 -43.67
C THR A 63 11.25 33.29 -43.59
N ASN A 64 10.89 34.31 -42.76
CA ASN A 64 9.99 35.49 -42.93
C ASN A 64 8.74 35.44 -43.86
N THR A 65 7.55 36.04 -43.57
CA THR A 65 7.18 37.40 -43.09
C THR A 65 5.72 37.50 -42.55
N SER A 66 5.47 38.51 -41.69
CA SER A 66 4.20 39.02 -41.08
C SER A 66 3.12 39.57 -42.08
N PRO A 67 1.86 39.97 -41.70
CA PRO A 67 1.47 40.74 -40.49
C PRO A 67 0.16 40.37 -39.76
N ALA A 68 0.09 40.82 -38.50
CA ALA A 68 -1.02 40.69 -37.55
C ALA A 68 -2.31 41.47 -37.91
N ARG A 69 -3.46 40.94 -37.49
CA ARG A 69 -4.69 41.71 -37.23
C ARG A 69 -5.26 41.34 -35.85
N THR A 70 -5.58 42.36 -35.07
CA THR A 70 -6.24 42.31 -33.77
C THR A 70 -7.75 42.13 -33.94
N ALA A 71 -8.36 41.28 -33.12
CA ALA A 71 -9.80 41.25 -32.90
C ALA A 71 -10.08 41.23 -31.38
N THR A 72 -10.85 42.21 -30.93
CA THR A 72 -11.33 42.37 -29.55
C THR A 72 -12.68 41.68 -29.43
N ALA A 73 -12.86 40.79 -28.45
CA ALA A 73 -14.17 40.26 -28.07
C ALA A 73 -14.47 40.62 -26.61
N GLY A 74 -15.59 41.32 -26.40
CA GLY A 74 -16.04 41.83 -25.12
C GLY A 74 -16.58 40.74 -24.19
N VAL A 75 -16.33 40.92 -22.90
CA VAL A 75 -16.87 40.10 -21.81
C VAL A 75 -18.18 40.74 -21.34
N THR A 76 -19.28 39.99 -21.39
CA THR A 76 -20.48 40.29 -20.60
C THR A 76 -20.40 39.53 -19.28
N GLU A 77 -20.34 40.28 -18.18
CA GLU A 77 -20.41 39.76 -16.81
C GLU A 77 -21.81 39.26 -16.47
N GLY A 78 -21.88 38.10 -15.82
CA GLY A 78 -23.00 37.75 -14.96
C GLY A 78 -23.53 36.32 -15.09
N THR A 79 -22.80 35.32 -14.59
CA THR A 79 -23.28 34.23 -13.70
C THR A 79 -22.12 33.28 -13.37
N LYS A 80 -22.05 32.79 -12.12
CA LYS A 80 -21.04 31.85 -11.63
C LYS A 80 -21.27 30.45 -12.22
N GLY A 81 -20.19 29.80 -12.65
CA GLY A 81 -20.16 28.39 -13.07
C GLY A 81 -20.18 28.20 -14.58
N ASN A 82 -19.02 28.24 -15.23
CA ASN A 82 -18.92 27.90 -16.66
C ASN A 82 -18.44 26.46 -16.81
N VAL A 83 -19.39 25.53 -16.98
CA VAL A 83 -19.14 24.33 -17.77
C VAL A 83 -19.08 24.78 -19.23
N VAL A 84 -17.96 24.58 -19.89
CA VAL A 84 -17.87 24.78 -21.35
C VAL A 84 -18.13 23.43 -22.01
N LEU A 85 -19.33 23.26 -22.57
CA LEU A 85 -19.62 22.16 -23.49
C LEU A 85 -18.98 22.49 -24.84
N LEU A 86 -18.02 21.67 -25.28
CA LEU A 86 -17.56 21.67 -26.67
C LEU A 86 -18.26 20.52 -27.39
N THR A 87 -19.29 20.83 -28.17
CA THR A 87 -19.88 19.90 -29.14
C THR A 87 -19.03 19.89 -30.41
N CYS A 88 -18.30 18.80 -30.65
CA CYS A 88 -17.73 18.51 -31.96
C CYS A 88 -18.75 17.74 -32.80
N HIS A 89 -19.23 18.35 -33.87
CA HIS A 89 -19.97 17.64 -34.92
C HIS A 89 -18.99 16.78 -35.75
N ALA A 90 -18.96 15.49 -35.44
CA ALA A 90 -18.79 14.38 -36.37
C ALA A 90 -18.71 13.07 -35.57
N GLU A 91 -19.48 12.05 -35.96
CA GLU A 91 -19.24 10.68 -35.50
C GLU A 91 -17.77 10.28 -35.74
N PRO A 92 -17.08 9.58 -34.81
CA PRO A 92 -17.59 8.55 -33.91
C PRO A 92 -17.47 8.90 -32.41
N LYS A 93 -18.01 8.02 -31.56
CA LYS A 93 -18.10 8.15 -30.09
C LYS A 93 -16.73 8.42 -29.43
N TRP A 94 -16.53 9.66 -28.98
CA TRP A 94 -15.40 10.05 -28.16
C TRP A 94 -15.79 9.95 -26.67
N SER A 95 -14.86 9.48 -25.85
CA SER A 95 -14.96 9.55 -24.38
C SER A 95 -14.01 10.65 -23.89
N PHE A 96 -14.50 11.52 -23.00
CA PHE A 96 -13.74 12.67 -22.50
C PHE A 96 -13.47 12.50 -21.00
N LEU A 97 -12.22 12.77 -20.58
CA LEU A 97 -11.89 13.00 -19.18
C LEU A 97 -11.41 14.45 -19.05
N VAL A 98 -12.14 15.27 -18.31
CA VAL A 98 -11.81 16.68 -18.10
C VAL A 98 -11.33 16.86 -16.67
N ASN A 99 -10.08 17.28 -16.50
CA ASN A 99 -9.56 17.69 -15.20
C ASN A 99 -9.32 19.21 -15.23
N VAL A 100 -10.12 19.98 -14.50
CA VAL A 100 -10.01 21.45 -14.41
C VAL A 100 -9.40 21.80 -13.06
N ARG A 101 -8.11 22.15 -13.03
CA ARG A 101 -7.50 22.76 -11.83
C ARG A 101 -7.59 24.28 -11.90
N ARG A 102 -7.98 24.91 -10.78
CA ARG A 102 -7.93 26.36 -10.58
C ARG A 102 -6.87 26.65 -9.52
N GLY A 103 -5.63 26.94 -9.91
CA GLY A 103 -4.55 27.27 -8.96
C GLY A 103 -4.64 28.72 -8.44
N PRO A 104 -4.29 28.99 -7.16
CA PRO A 104 -4.21 30.33 -6.61
C PRO A 104 -2.80 30.90 -6.83
N GLY A 105 -2.57 31.62 -7.93
CA GLY A 105 -1.30 32.32 -8.16
C GLY A 105 -1.23 32.98 -9.54
N PRO A 106 -0.51 34.12 -9.70
CA PRO A 106 -0.54 34.91 -10.92
C PRO A 106 0.31 34.34 -12.08
N ASN A 107 0.78 33.09 -11.99
CA ASN A 107 1.74 32.54 -12.94
C ASN A 107 1.47 31.04 -13.23
N TRP A 108 0.88 30.82 -14.41
CA TRP A 108 0.87 29.59 -15.23
C TRP A 108 0.06 28.38 -14.73
N GLY A 109 -1.11 28.17 -15.36
CA GLY A 109 -1.83 26.89 -15.35
C GLY A 109 -1.92 26.34 -16.77
N ILE A 110 -1.47 25.10 -16.98
CA ILE A 110 -1.79 24.31 -18.19
C ILE A 110 -2.96 23.41 -17.80
N THR A 111 -4.16 23.70 -18.28
CA THR A 111 -5.29 22.76 -18.23
C THR A 111 -5.07 21.76 -19.37
N ARG A 112 -4.92 20.47 -19.04
CA ARG A 112 -4.75 19.40 -20.04
C ARG A 112 -6.07 18.63 -20.16
N GLN A 113 -6.52 18.40 -21.38
CA GLN A 113 -7.58 17.45 -21.70
C GLN A 113 -6.99 16.30 -22.51
N LEU A 114 -7.25 15.07 -22.06
CA LEU A 114 -6.87 13.86 -22.78
C LEU A 114 -8.12 13.27 -23.44
N VAL A 115 -8.04 13.03 -24.74
CA VAL A 115 -9.15 12.50 -25.51
C VAL A 115 -8.69 11.25 -26.25
N HIS A 116 -9.38 10.14 -26.01
CA HIS A 116 -9.05 8.84 -26.61
C HIS A 116 -10.15 8.43 -27.59
N ASN A 117 -9.77 8.20 -28.84
CA ASN A 117 -10.65 7.59 -29.83
C ASN A 117 -10.61 6.06 -29.68
N THR A 118 -11.67 5.47 -29.14
CA THR A 118 -11.73 4.02 -28.91
C THR A 118 -11.70 3.19 -30.20
N LYS A 119 -12.01 3.78 -31.35
CA LYS A 119 -12.07 3.10 -32.65
C LYS A 119 -10.76 3.20 -33.43
N THR A 120 -10.05 4.32 -33.35
CA THR A 120 -8.77 4.52 -34.07
C THR A 120 -7.54 4.37 -33.19
N GLN A 121 -7.70 4.17 -31.88
CA GLN A 121 -6.63 4.16 -30.86
C GLN A 121 -5.79 5.45 -30.84
N GLU A 122 -6.30 6.51 -31.46
CA GLU A 122 -5.63 7.79 -31.57
C GLU A 122 -5.80 8.58 -30.27
N MET A 123 -4.67 9.06 -29.75
CA MET A 123 -4.63 9.85 -28.52
C MET A 123 -4.34 11.31 -28.86
N ARG A 124 -5.22 12.20 -28.40
CA ARG A 124 -5.06 13.65 -28.59
C ARG A 124 -5.00 14.37 -27.25
N VAL A 125 -4.01 15.22 -27.09
CA VAL A 125 -3.88 16.11 -25.93
C VAL A 125 -4.25 17.52 -26.37
N PHE A 126 -5.23 18.12 -25.70
CA PHE A 126 -5.60 19.52 -25.90
C PHE A 126 -5.11 20.35 -24.72
N GLY A 127 -4.55 21.51 -25.01
CA GLY A 127 -4.09 22.44 -24.00
C GLY A 127 -4.33 23.88 -24.41
N ARG A 128 -4.23 24.77 -23.43
CA ARG A 128 -4.38 26.21 -23.61
C ARG A 128 -3.13 26.91 -23.09
N THR A 129 -2.55 27.78 -23.91
CA THR A 129 -1.41 28.61 -23.53
C THR A 129 -1.84 29.78 -22.65
N SER A 130 -0.89 30.42 -21.96
CA SER A 130 -1.14 31.59 -21.11
C SER A 130 -1.65 32.83 -21.86
N ASP A 131 -1.47 32.86 -23.18
CA ASP A 131 -2.03 33.88 -24.09
C ASP A 131 -3.35 33.44 -24.74
N ASN A 132 -4.05 32.47 -24.13
CA ASN A 132 -5.38 31.98 -24.51
C ASN A 132 -5.49 31.25 -25.85
N ARG A 133 -4.37 30.85 -26.47
CA ARG A 133 -4.39 30.03 -27.69
C ARG A 133 -4.56 28.56 -27.36
N TRP A 134 -5.36 27.87 -28.16
CA TRP A 134 -5.52 26.42 -28.07
C TRP A 134 -4.46 25.72 -28.90
N TYR A 135 -3.90 24.64 -28.36
CA TYR A 135 -3.07 23.71 -29.11
C TYR A 135 -3.58 22.29 -28.91
N HIS A 136 -3.32 21.43 -29.90
CA HIS A 136 -3.49 20.00 -29.73
C HIS A 136 -2.25 19.27 -30.25
N VAL A 137 -1.94 18.15 -29.62
CA VAL A 137 -0.89 17.24 -30.06
C VAL A 137 -1.56 15.91 -30.39
N VAL A 138 -1.38 15.46 -31.64
CA VAL A 138 -1.71 14.10 -32.05
C VAL A 138 -0.52 13.24 -31.68
N LEU A 139 -0.71 12.29 -30.77
CA LEU A 139 0.33 11.32 -30.46
C LEU A 139 0.34 10.27 -31.58
N PRO A 140 1.46 10.05 -32.28
CA PRO A 140 1.55 8.94 -33.22
C PRO A 140 1.31 7.62 -32.47
N GLU A 141 0.73 6.63 -33.16
CA GLU A 141 0.33 5.32 -32.62
C GLU A 141 1.34 4.75 -31.59
N PRO A 142 0.88 3.98 -30.58
CA PRO A 142 1.81 3.30 -29.70
C PRO A 142 2.58 2.26 -30.51
N TYR A 143 3.79 2.62 -30.93
CA TYR A 143 4.77 1.66 -31.38
C TYR A 143 5.07 0.78 -30.16
N GLN A 144 4.54 -0.45 -30.17
CA GLN A 144 4.94 -1.48 -29.22
C GLN A 144 6.43 -1.73 -29.40
N ASN A 145 7.25 -1.14 -28.54
CA ASN A 145 8.59 -1.61 -28.30
C ASN A 145 8.66 -2.13 -26.86
N GLU A 146 9.15 -3.35 -26.76
CA GLU A 146 9.61 -3.97 -25.53
C GLU A 146 10.59 -3.02 -24.83
N VAL A 147 10.48 -2.91 -23.50
CA VAL A 147 11.18 -1.97 -22.60
C VAL A 147 10.49 -0.60 -22.45
N GLY A 148 10.03 -0.33 -21.22
CA GLY A 148 9.10 0.73 -20.87
C GLY A 148 9.67 2.14 -20.67
N TRP A 149 8.77 3.09 -20.88
CA TRP A 149 8.76 4.53 -20.58
C TRP A 149 9.55 5.48 -21.49
N ALA A 150 8.91 6.61 -21.81
CA ALA A 150 9.56 7.86 -22.18
C ALA A 150 9.00 9.00 -21.31
N TYR A 151 9.89 9.66 -20.57
CA TYR A 151 9.69 11.02 -20.05
C TYR A 151 9.64 11.99 -21.25
N TYR A 152 8.68 12.92 -21.25
CA TYR A 152 8.74 14.10 -22.14
C TYR A 152 9.07 15.34 -21.31
N GLU A 153 10.35 15.53 -20.99
CA GLU A 153 10.86 16.86 -20.67
C GLU A 153 10.98 17.65 -21.99
N THR A 154 10.21 18.71 -22.14
CA THR A 154 10.15 19.62 -23.31
C THR A 154 9.72 19.01 -24.65
N LEU A 155 8.40 19.02 -24.92
CA LEU A 155 7.91 18.93 -26.30
C LEU A 155 7.94 20.35 -26.91
N ASN A 156 8.92 20.63 -27.77
CA ASN A 156 8.86 21.80 -28.66
C ASN A 156 7.75 21.59 -29.69
N VAL A 157 6.65 22.31 -29.55
CA VAL A 157 5.49 22.23 -30.45
C VAL A 157 5.81 22.96 -31.75
N PHE A 158 5.89 22.23 -32.87
CA PHE A 158 5.84 22.77 -34.23
C PHE A 158 4.51 22.37 -34.85
N GLY A 159 3.57 23.32 -34.94
CA GLY A 159 2.30 23.12 -35.63
C GLY A 159 1.30 24.23 -35.32
N VAL A 160 1.07 25.12 -36.29
CA VAL A 160 -0.06 26.06 -36.32
C VAL A 160 -1.01 25.53 -37.41
N CYS A 161 -2.27 25.27 -37.09
CA CYS A 161 -3.27 25.00 -38.13
C CYS A 161 -3.74 26.33 -38.71
N ASP A 162 -3.44 26.54 -39.99
CA ASP A 162 -4.07 27.53 -40.86
C ASP A 162 -5.49 27.06 -41.27
N ASP A 163 -6.41 28.03 -41.30
CA ASP A 163 -7.65 28.17 -42.06
C ASP A 163 -8.48 26.92 -42.44
N LEU A 164 -9.68 26.80 -41.84
CA LEU A 164 -10.82 26.12 -42.46
C LEU A 164 -11.97 27.12 -42.67
N PRO A 165 -12.61 27.14 -43.86
CA PRO A 165 -13.65 28.11 -44.17
C PRO A 165 -14.96 27.78 -43.45
N VAL A 166 -15.45 28.74 -42.67
CA VAL A 166 -16.81 28.74 -42.12
C VAL A 166 -17.76 29.02 -43.28
N THR A 167 -18.68 28.10 -43.56
CA THR A 167 -19.87 28.40 -44.38
C THR A 167 -21.07 28.49 -43.44
N GLU A 168 -21.74 29.64 -43.48
CA GLU A 168 -22.99 29.91 -42.78
C GLU A 168 -24.10 28.99 -43.33
N GLU A 169 -24.62 28.09 -42.51
CA GLU A 169 -26.04 27.73 -42.45
C GLU A 169 -26.28 26.87 -41.21
N ASN A 170 -27.12 27.37 -40.31
CA ASN A 170 -27.34 26.83 -38.96
C ASN A 170 -28.73 26.16 -38.92
N PRO A 171 -28.85 24.82 -38.86
CA PRO A 171 -30.12 24.20 -38.50
C PRO A 171 -30.24 24.19 -36.97
N GLU A 172 -31.29 24.82 -36.45
CA GLU A 172 -31.65 24.77 -35.03
C GLU A 172 -31.84 23.31 -34.60
N ILE A 173 -30.97 22.80 -33.74
CA ILE A 173 -31.16 21.53 -33.04
C ILE A 173 -32.08 21.81 -31.85
N THR A 174 -33.34 21.39 -31.95
CA THR A 174 -34.28 21.37 -30.84
C THR A 174 -33.86 20.30 -29.81
N PHE A 175 -33.87 20.67 -28.53
CA PHE A 175 -33.42 19.87 -27.36
C PHE A 175 -34.23 18.57 -27.08
N GLU A 176 -34.95 18.01 -28.05
CA GLU A 176 -35.81 16.84 -27.85
C GLU A 176 -35.13 15.49 -28.13
N ASP A 177 -33.91 15.46 -28.68
CA ASP A 177 -33.20 14.22 -29.05
C ASP A 177 -31.97 13.89 -28.18
N VAL A 178 -31.85 14.48 -26.98
CA VAL A 178 -30.89 13.97 -25.99
C VAL A 178 -31.51 12.71 -25.37
N PRO A 179 -30.99 11.50 -25.63
CA PRO A 179 -31.47 10.32 -24.93
C PRO A 179 -31.36 10.58 -23.43
N PRO A 180 -32.39 10.22 -22.63
CA PRO A 180 -32.34 10.45 -21.19
C PRO A 180 -31.02 9.91 -20.64
N ILE A 181 -30.39 10.70 -19.76
CA ILE A 181 -29.21 10.27 -19.01
C ILE A 181 -29.53 8.86 -18.52
N PRO A 182 -28.74 7.84 -18.90
CA PRO A 182 -29.08 6.46 -18.58
C PRO A 182 -29.38 6.35 -17.10
N GLU A 183 -30.49 5.67 -16.77
CA GLU A 183 -30.77 5.19 -15.41
C GLU A 183 -29.47 4.66 -14.81
N LYS A 184 -29.18 5.01 -13.55
CA LYS A 184 -27.99 4.59 -12.80
C LYS A 184 -27.62 3.17 -13.22
N VAL A 185 -26.50 3.00 -13.91
CA VAL A 185 -26.02 1.67 -14.29
C VAL A 185 -25.97 0.83 -13.02
N PRO A 186 -26.66 -0.32 -12.97
CA PRO A 186 -26.68 -1.13 -11.76
C PRO A 186 -25.25 -1.54 -11.40
N LEU A 187 -24.95 -1.49 -10.11
CA LEU A 187 -23.66 -1.96 -9.60
C LEU A 187 -23.48 -3.45 -9.93
N PRO A 188 -22.24 -3.90 -10.15
CA PRO A 188 -21.97 -5.32 -10.37
C PRO A 188 -22.42 -6.14 -9.16
N PRO A 189 -22.74 -7.44 -9.32
CA PRO A 189 -23.30 -8.27 -8.26
C PRO A 189 -22.51 -8.26 -6.95
N PHE A 190 -21.17 -8.30 -7.01
CA PHE A 190 -20.32 -8.24 -5.81
C PHE A 190 -20.43 -6.91 -5.05
N ALA A 191 -20.85 -5.84 -5.72
CA ALA A 191 -21.02 -4.50 -5.15
C ALA A 191 -22.51 -4.13 -4.98
N SER A 192 -23.44 -5.09 -5.06
CA SER A 192 -24.89 -4.79 -5.04
C SER A 192 -25.38 -4.16 -3.74
N ASN A 193 -24.65 -4.37 -2.64
CA ASN A 193 -25.00 -3.88 -1.30
C ASN A 193 -24.40 -2.49 -1.01
N ILE A 194 -23.66 -1.91 -1.94
CA ILE A 194 -23.04 -0.59 -1.77
C ILE A 194 -24.09 0.50 -1.96
N SER A 195 -24.16 1.42 -0.99
CA SER A 195 -24.97 2.63 -1.12
C SER A 195 -24.11 3.80 -1.60
N LEU A 196 -24.29 4.19 -2.86
CA LEU A 196 -23.66 5.39 -3.40
C LEU A 196 -24.45 6.66 -3.05
N SER A 197 -23.74 7.68 -2.59
CA SER A 197 -24.22 9.05 -2.41
C SER A 197 -24.17 9.84 -3.73
N GLU A 198 -24.67 11.08 -3.72
CA GLU A 198 -24.58 11.99 -4.88
C GLU A 198 -23.14 12.47 -5.17
N TYR A 199 -22.26 12.40 -4.16
CA TYR A 199 -20.85 12.75 -4.24
C TYR A 199 -19.98 11.65 -4.82
N ASP A 200 -20.54 10.47 -5.05
CA ASP A 200 -19.80 9.30 -5.53
C ASP A 200 -19.81 9.19 -7.05
N ARG A 201 -18.66 8.81 -7.61
CA ARG A 201 -18.46 8.42 -9.00
C ARG A 201 -17.81 7.05 -9.03
N ALA A 202 -18.52 6.06 -9.59
CA ALA A 202 -18.09 4.68 -9.61
C ALA A 202 -17.72 4.24 -11.05
N PHE A 203 -16.61 3.52 -11.18
CA PHE A 203 -16.04 3.07 -12.43
C PHE A 203 -15.66 1.59 -12.32
N LEU A 204 -16.27 0.73 -13.12
CA LEU A 204 -15.85 -0.66 -13.22
C LEU A 204 -14.54 -0.72 -14.01
N VAL A 205 -13.42 -0.99 -13.34
CA VAL A 205 -12.07 -0.98 -13.95
C VAL A 205 -11.62 -2.38 -14.36
N LYS A 206 -12.13 -3.43 -13.68
CA LYS A 206 -12.06 -4.84 -14.06
C LYS A 206 -13.38 -5.52 -13.72
N PRO A 207 -13.69 -6.71 -14.28
CA PRO A 207 -14.92 -7.44 -13.96
C PRO A 207 -15.18 -7.62 -12.45
N GLY A 208 -14.12 -7.79 -11.65
CA GLY A 208 -14.19 -7.92 -10.19
C GLY A 208 -13.60 -6.72 -9.42
N ILE A 209 -13.32 -5.58 -10.07
CA ILE A 209 -12.76 -4.40 -9.39
C ILE A 209 -13.55 -3.15 -9.78
N LEU A 210 -14.19 -2.54 -8.79
CA LEU A 210 -14.90 -1.27 -8.88
C LEU A 210 -14.10 -0.19 -8.16
N TYR A 211 -13.79 0.88 -8.88
CA TYR A 211 -13.17 2.08 -8.31
C TYR A 211 -14.24 3.14 -8.04
N ILE A 212 -14.26 3.67 -6.82
CA ILE A 212 -15.17 4.75 -6.40
C ILE A 212 -14.32 5.96 -6.01
N ARG A 213 -14.65 7.12 -6.59
CA ARG A 213 -14.15 8.42 -6.17
C ARG A 213 -15.29 9.18 -5.49
N ARG A 214 -15.04 9.70 -4.28
CA ARG A 214 -15.95 10.58 -3.55
C ARG A 214 -15.37 11.99 -3.52
N ASP A 215 -16.17 12.96 -3.93
CA ASP A 215 -15.78 14.38 -3.93
C ASP A 215 -16.84 15.23 -3.20
N ILE A 216 -16.49 15.73 -2.01
CA ILE A 216 -17.30 16.67 -1.24
C ILE A 216 -16.64 18.06 -1.37
N THR A 217 -17.37 19.04 -1.92
CA THR A 217 -16.82 20.36 -2.30
C THR A 217 -17.35 21.53 -1.47
N GLY A 218 -18.09 21.27 -0.38
CA GLY A 218 -18.62 22.30 0.51
C GLY A 218 -18.70 21.81 1.96
N GLY A 219 -18.68 22.75 2.90
CA GLY A 219 -18.48 22.42 4.32
C GLY A 219 -17.00 22.10 4.55
N ASP A 220 -16.73 20.89 5.01
CA ASP A 220 -15.39 20.31 5.13
C ASP A 220 -15.11 19.48 3.86
N PRO A 221 -14.31 19.98 2.89
CA PRO A 221 -14.06 19.28 1.64
C PRO A 221 -13.31 17.97 1.87
N LEU A 222 -13.67 16.94 1.10
CA LEU A 222 -13.10 15.61 1.22
C LEU A 222 -13.02 14.94 -0.15
N GLN A 223 -11.82 14.45 -0.47
CA GLN A 223 -11.59 13.57 -1.61
C GLN A 223 -11.17 12.20 -1.10
N ALA A 224 -11.91 11.17 -1.53
CA ALA A 224 -11.61 9.80 -1.18
C ALA A 224 -11.63 8.88 -2.40
N HIS A 225 -10.77 7.87 -2.33
CA HIS A 225 -10.51 6.89 -3.38
C HIS A 225 -10.70 5.51 -2.79
N VAL A 226 -11.57 4.71 -3.40
CA VAL A 226 -11.91 3.38 -2.90
C VAL A 226 -11.81 2.35 -4.02
N LEU A 227 -11.06 1.27 -3.78
CA LEU A 227 -11.17 0.05 -4.55
C LEU A 227 -12.05 -0.94 -3.80
N VAL A 228 -13.09 -1.41 -4.48
CA VAL A 228 -13.95 -2.51 -4.07
C VAL A 228 -13.61 -3.71 -4.94
N MET A 229 -13.19 -4.81 -4.33
CA MET A 229 -12.64 -5.96 -5.02
C MET A 229 -13.38 -7.25 -4.65
N ASP A 230 -13.79 -8.01 -5.65
CA ASP A 230 -14.43 -9.31 -5.51
C ASP A 230 -13.38 -10.42 -5.26
N LEU A 231 -13.28 -10.88 -4.02
CA LEU A 231 -12.34 -11.95 -3.64
C LEU A 231 -12.79 -13.35 -4.11
N THR A 232 -14.00 -13.49 -4.65
CA THR A 232 -14.46 -14.75 -5.26
C THR A 232 -14.00 -14.90 -6.70
N ALA A 233 -13.54 -13.81 -7.33
CA ALA A 233 -13.00 -13.83 -8.68
C ALA A 233 -11.67 -14.61 -8.71
N PRO A 234 -11.52 -15.64 -9.56
CA PRO A 234 -10.30 -16.47 -9.58
C PRO A 234 -9.04 -15.70 -9.99
N GLN A 235 -9.19 -14.58 -10.71
CA GLN A 235 -8.13 -13.68 -11.14
C GLN A 235 -7.56 -12.82 -10.02
N MET A 236 -8.29 -12.67 -8.90
CA MET A 236 -7.85 -11.84 -7.79
C MET A 236 -6.80 -12.55 -6.95
N ARG A 237 -5.67 -11.87 -6.72
CA ARG A 237 -4.67 -12.26 -5.71
C ARG A 237 -4.27 -11.04 -4.91
N ILE A 238 -3.94 -11.28 -3.64
CA ILE A 238 -3.46 -10.27 -2.71
C ILE A 238 -2.07 -10.70 -2.25
N GLY A 239 -1.12 -9.77 -2.24
CA GLY A 239 0.22 -9.98 -1.72
C GLY A 239 0.70 -8.82 -0.89
N GLY A 240 1.90 -8.96 -0.34
CA GLY A 240 2.63 -7.89 0.32
C GLY A 240 3.92 -7.59 -0.42
N VAL A 241 4.38 -6.35 -0.36
CA VAL A 241 5.69 -5.94 -0.87
C VAL A 241 6.43 -5.13 0.17
N LEU A 242 7.73 -5.35 0.29
CA LEU A 242 8.61 -4.62 1.19
C LEU A 242 9.28 -3.47 0.42
N GLY A 243 9.33 -2.30 1.05
CA GLY A 243 10.04 -1.12 0.54
C GLY A 243 11.54 -1.10 0.86
N ALA A 244 12.00 -2.00 1.73
CA ALA A 244 13.41 -2.18 2.03
C ALA A 244 14.05 -3.11 1.00
N VAL A 245 14.78 -2.52 0.07
CA VAL A 245 15.71 -3.21 -0.83
C VAL A 245 17.11 -3.03 -0.24
N PRO A 246 18.00 -4.04 -0.32
CA PRO A 246 19.41 -3.86 0.02
C PRO A 246 19.97 -2.57 -0.61
N ASP A 247 20.68 -1.78 0.21
CA ASP A 247 21.32 -0.50 -0.16
C ASP A 247 20.40 0.69 -0.53
N VAL A 248 19.07 0.57 -0.40
CA VAL A 248 18.13 1.67 -0.71
C VAL A 248 17.51 2.27 0.56
N LYS A 249 17.57 3.61 0.69
CA LYS A 249 16.67 4.39 1.54
C LYS A 249 15.26 4.10 1.05
N ALA A 250 14.27 3.84 1.91
CA ALA A 250 12.90 3.47 1.52
C ALA A 250 12.42 4.02 0.17
N VAL A 251 11.58 3.23 -0.49
CA VAL A 251 11.00 3.54 -1.79
C VAL A 251 9.52 3.90 -1.66
N THR A 252 8.99 4.62 -2.64
CA THR A 252 7.56 4.97 -2.70
C THR A 252 6.71 3.76 -3.11
N VAL A 253 5.37 3.81 -2.94
CA VAL A 253 4.49 2.72 -3.42
C VAL A 253 4.65 2.56 -4.93
N SER A 254 4.72 3.65 -5.69
CA SER A 254 4.99 3.63 -7.13
C SER A 254 6.28 2.89 -7.49
N GLU A 255 7.33 3.00 -6.68
CA GLU A 255 8.58 2.28 -6.86
C GLU A 255 8.48 0.82 -6.42
N MET A 256 7.80 0.51 -5.30
CA MET A 256 7.59 -0.87 -4.84
C MET A 256 6.87 -1.73 -5.88
N VAL A 257 5.91 -1.15 -6.60
CA VAL A 257 5.15 -1.86 -7.62
C VAL A 257 5.88 -1.95 -8.96
N GLN A 258 6.99 -1.22 -9.17
CA GLN A 258 7.83 -1.40 -10.34
C GLN A 258 8.45 -2.80 -10.32
N GLY A 259 8.32 -3.53 -11.43
CA GLY A 259 8.75 -4.93 -11.50
C GLY A 259 7.75 -5.93 -10.91
N THR A 260 6.68 -5.46 -10.26
CA THR A 260 5.52 -6.31 -9.94
C THR A 260 4.50 -6.28 -11.07
N ASN A 261 3.71 -7.35 -11.18
CA ASN A 261 2.51 -7.38 -12.03
C ASN A 261 1.24 -6.92 -11.29
N ALA A 262 1.39 -6.20 -10.16
CA ALA A 262 0.25 -5.71 -9.40
C ALA A 262 -0.60 -4.76 -10.24
N PHE A 263 -1.92 -4.91 -10.18
CA PHE A 263 -2.89 -4.00 -10.78
C PHE A 263 -3.06 -2.74 -9.93
N ALA A 264 -3.05 -2.89 -8.61
CA ALA A 264 -3.15 -1.80 -7.66
C ALA A 264 -2.33 -2.08 -6.38
N ALA A 265 -2.10 -1.05 -5.57
CA ALA A 265 -1.43 -1.16 -4.28
C ALA A 265 -1.91 -0.09 -3.30
N LEU A 266 -1.98 -0.45 -2.02
CA LEU A 266 -2.29 0.43 -0.90
C LEU A 266 -1.08 0.46 0.04
N ASN A 267 -0.69 1.64 0.53
CA ASN A 267 0.37 1.72 1.54
C ASN A 267 0.05 0.88 2.78
N GLY A 268 1.10 0.42 3.48
CA GLY A 268 0.98 -0.47 4.62
C GLY A 268 1.33 0.16 5.97
N ASP A 269 2.09 -0.59 6.75
CA ASP A 269 2.37 -0.39 8.17
C ASP A 269 3.15 0.91 8.48
N TYR A 270 3.10 1.28 9.75
CA TYR A 270 4.05 2.20 10.35
C TYR A 270 5.46 1.63 10.34
N TYR A 271 6.47 2.50 10.39
CA TYR A 271 7.86 2.08 10.21
C TYR A 271 8.85 2.75 11.15
N GLY A 272 9.96 2.07 11.41
CA GLY A 272 11.08 2.57 12.20
C GLY A 272 11.99 3.51 11.42
N GLY A 273 12.98 4.12 12.08
CA GLY A 273 13.98 4.98 11.41
C GLY A 273 14.87 4.25 10.39
N ASN A 274 14.87 2.92 10.42
CA ASN A 274 15.49 2.05 9.42
C ASN A 274 14.53 1.65 8.28
N TYR A 275 13.32 2.23 8.24
CA TYR A 275 12.25 1.91 7.29
C TYR A 275 11.80 0.43 7.30
N MET A 276 11.99 -0.26 8.43
CA MET A 276 11.38 -1.56 8.64
C MET A 276 9.97 -1.41 9.23
N PRO A 277 9.01 -2.27 8.82
CA PRO A 277 7.66 -2.30 9.40
C PRO A 277 7.69 -2.55 10.92
N GLN A 278 6.84 -1.86 11.68
CA GLN A 278 6.83 -1.93 13.14
C GLN A 278 6.01 -3.07 13.73
N ASN A 279 5.08 -3.63 12.96
CA ASN A 279 4.17 -4.70 13.33
C ASN A 279 4.34 -5.90 12.37
N LEU A 280 3.56 -6.96 12.58
CA LEU A 280 3.65 -8.20 11.83
C LEU A 280 3.66 -7.93 10.33
N THR A 281 4.71 -8.40 9.68
CA THR A 281 4.79 -8.45 8.22
C THR A 281 5.08 -9.88 7.82
N ILE A 282 4.21 -10.46 7.01
CA ILE A 282 4.40 -11.74 6.34
C ILE A 282 4.30 -11.49 4.83
N ILE A 283 5.28 -11.96 4.08
CA ILE A 283 5.31 -11.86 2.61
C ILE A 283 5.65 -13.24 2.07
N ASN A 284 4.83 -13.76 1.15
CA ASN A 284 4.99 -15.09 0.54
C ASN A 284 5.17 -16.22 1.59
N GLY A 285 4.42 -16.13 2.69
CA GLY A 285 4.50 -17.07 3.81
C GLY A 285 5.74 -16.97 4.69
N GLU A 286 6.63 -15.99 4.46
CA GLU A 286 7.80 -15.71 5.32
C GLU A 286 7.52 -14.55 6.28
N ILE A 287 7.84 -14.73 7.56
CA ILE A 287 7.77 -13.65 8.55
C ILE A 287 8.96 -12.70 8.42
N ILE A 288 8.67 -11.42 8.23
CA ILE A 288 9.64 -10.34 8.00
C ILE A 288 9.78 -9.46 9.24
N SER A 289 8.71 -9.23 9.99
CA SER A 289 8.72 -8.42 11.21
C SER A 289 7.82 -9.04 12.27
N ALA A 290 8.20 -8.87 13.53
CA ALA A 290 7.49 -9.45 14.68
C ALA A 290 6.16 -8.72 14.93
N PRO A 291 5.13 -9.42 15.44
CA PRO A 291 3.87 -8.79 15.79
C PRO A 291 4.00 -7.89 17.03
N LYS A 292 3.17 -6.85 17.06
CA LYS A 292 2.84 -6.04 18.23
C LYS A 292 1.36 -6.20 18.57
N HIS A 293 0.94 -5.70 19.73
CA HIS A 293 -0.48 -5.58 20.06
C HIS A 293 -1.14 -4.48 19.22
N ARG A 294 -1.32 -4.75 17.92
CA ARG A 294 -1.91 -3.85 16.93
C ARG A 294 -2.65 -4.66 15.86
N ALA A 295 -3.68 -4.08 15.28
CA ALA A 295 -4.44 -4.72 14.22
C ALA A 295 -3.54 -5.04 13.01
N THR A 296 -3.78 -6.20 12.41
CA THR A 296 -3.05 -6.70 11.25
C THR A 296 -4.05 -7.26 10.25
N PHE A 297 -3.97 -6.83 9.00
CA PHE A 297 -4.70 -7.43 7.90
C PHE A 297 -3.86 -8.57 7.34
N ALA A 298 -4.45 -9.75 7.28
CA ALA A 298 -3.80 -10.96 6.83
C ALA A 298 -4.67 -11.69 5.81
N VAL A 299 -4.01 -12.42 4.92
CA VAL A 299 -4.62 -13.27 3.90
C VAL A 299 -4.10 -14.68 4.15
N THR A 300 -5.03 -15.60 4.40
CA THR A 300 -4.70 -17.01 4.59
C THR A 300 -4.16 -17.61 3.29
N LYS A 301 -3.50 -18.78 3.37
CA LYS A 301 -3.02 -19.51 2.19
C LYS A 301 -4.13 -19.90 1.20
N ASP A 302 -5.38 -19.99 1.66
CA ASP A 302 -6.56 -20.20 0.81
C ASP A 302 -7.25 -18.88 0.35
N GLY A 303 -6.62 -17.73 0.58
CA GLY A 303 -7.05 -16.44 0.03
C GLY A 303 -8.12 -15.70 0.86
N LYS A 304 -8.40 -16.14 2.09
CA LYS A 304 -9.42 -15.50 2.94
C LYS A 304 -8.82 -14.31 3.72
N PRO A 305 -9.52 -13.16 3.76
CA PRO A 305 -9.08 -12.02 4.54
C PRO A 305 -9.36 -12.22 6.03
N LEU A 306 -8.50 -11.66 6.88
CA LEU A 306 -8.66 -11.59 8.32
C LEU A 306 -8.08 -10.27 8.84
N ILE A 307 -8.79 -9.59 9.73
CA ILE A 307 -8.23 -8.53 10.57
C ILE A 307 -8.20 -9.02 12.00
N SER A 308 -7.00 -9.21 12.56
CA SER A 308 -6.79 -9.76 13.90
C SER A 308 -5.57 -9.16 14.59
N TYR A 309 -5.47 -9.41 15.89
CA TYR A 309 -4.23 -9.32 16.65
C TYR A 309 -3.48 -10.64 16.52
N PHE A 310 -2.16 -10.58 16.40
CA PHE A 310 -1.27 -11.76 16.34
C PHE A 310 -0.44 -11.97 17.62
N THR A 311 -0.54 -11.00 18.53
CA THR A 311 -0.10 -11.04 19.91
C THR A 311 -0.94 -10.03 20.70
N LEU A 312 -1.23 -10.34 21.96
CA LEU A 312 -1.80 -9.38 22.92
C LEU A 312 -0.70 -8.81 23.85
N GLY A 313 0.53 -9.29 23.69
CA GLY A 313 1.68 -8.81 24.45
C GLY A 313 2.33 -7.60 23.78
N TRP A 314 2.95 -6.75 24.60
CA TRP A 314 3.84 -5.69 24.11
C TRP A 314 5.05 -6.25 23.34
N THR A 315 5.53 -7.42 23.76
CA THR A 315 6.65 -8.14 23.14
C THR A 315 6.17 -9.44 22.51
N TRP A 316 6.88 -9.91 21.51
CA TRP A 316 6.59 -11.17 20.84
C TRP A 316 6.71 -12.36 21.81
N PRO A 317 5.71 -13.26 21.94
CA PRO A 317 5.80 -14.47 22.76
C PRO A 317 6.75 -15.56 22.23
N SER A 318 7.67 -15.20 21.33
CA SER A 318 8.65 -16.11 20.74
C SER A 318 9.81 -16.37 21.69
N TYR A 319 10.56 -17.44 21.41
CA TYR A 319 11.70 -17.82 22.24
C TYR A 319 12.71 -18.68 21.47
N VAL A 320 13.95 -18.70 21.97
CA VAL A 320 15.03 -19.55 21.46
C VAL A 320 15.35 -20.61 22.51
N VAL A 321 15.53 -21.86 22.07
CA VAL A 321 16.02 -22.96 22.92
C VAL A 321 17.39 -23.38 22.43
N ALA A 322 18.38 -23.34 23.33
CA ALA A 322 19.72 -23.85 23.09
C ALA A 322 19.77 -25.38 23.23
N LYS A 323 20.84 -25.99 22.73
CA LYS A 323 21.05 -27.45 22.77
C LYS A 323 21.00 -28.04 24.18
N ASN A 324 21.42 -27.27 25.18
CA ASN A 324 21.36 -27.65 26.60
C ASN A 324 19.96 -27.51 27.24
N GLN A 325 18.93 -27.25 26.43
CA GLN A 325 17.52 -27.08 26.82
C GLN A 325 17.24 -25.81 27.64
N GLN A 326 18.21 -24.90 27.79
CA GLN A 326 17.90 -23.57 28.29
C GLN A 326 17.16 -22.78 27.22
N SER A 327 16.20 -21.97 27.66
CA SER A 327 15.40 -21.12 26.79
C SER A 327 15.52 -19.66 27.20
N ILE A 328 15.40 -18.77 26.21
CA ILE A 328 15.34 -17.32 26.43
C ILE A 328 14.26 -16.69 25.53
N PRO A 329 13.47 -15.72 26.02
CA PRO A 329 12.45 -15.09 25.18
C PRO A 329 13.09 -14.23 24.08
N LEU A 330 12.43 -14.19 22.92
CA LEU A 330 12.82 -13.46 21.72
C LEU A 330 11.80 -12.34 21.48
N GLN A 331 12.21 -11.09 21.68
CA GLN A 331 11.24 -9.99 21.84
C GLN A 331 10.83 -9.33 20.52
N LEU A 332 11.75 -9.24 19.55
CA LEU A 332 11.54 -8.50 18.29
C LEU A 332 12.31 -9.12 17.12
N MET A 333 11.88 -8.78 15.90
CA MET A 333 12.56 -9.10 14.66
C MET A 333 12.77 -7.82 13.81
N ASN A 334 13.97 -7.64 13.25
CA ASN A 334 14.35 -6.56 12.30
C ASN A 334 14.15 -5.10 12.76
N LEU A 335 13.76 -4.89 14.01
CA LEU A 335 13.58 -3.57 14.61
C LEU A 335 14.73 -3.24 15.58
N PRO A 336 14.92 -1.96 15.96
CA PRO A 336 15.89 -1.58 16.97
C PRO A 336 15.71 -2.37 18.28
N CYS A 337 16.79 -3.06 18.70
CA CYS A 337 16.75 -3.91 19.89
C CYS A 337 17.12 -3.13 21.17
N ASN A 338 16.36 -3.36 22.23
CA ASN A 338 16.71 -2.90 23.57
C ASN A 338 17.96 -3.65 24.08
N PRO A 339 18.89 -3.00 24.81
CA PRO A 339 20.06 -3.66 25.39
C PRO A 339 19.78 -4.95 26.17
N VAL A 340 18.66 -5.05 26.87
CA VAL A 340 18.34 -6.25 27.70
C VAL A 340 17.53 -7.32 26.97
N TRP A 341 17.24 -7.14 25.68
CA TRP A 341 16.45 -8.09 24.88
C TRP A 341 17.33 -8.97 23.99
N LEU A 342 16.78 -10.12 23.61
CA LEU A 342 17.24 -10.91 22.50
C LEU A 342 16.37 -10.57 21.28
N CYS A 343 16.99 -10.17 20.19
CA CYS A 343 16.28 -9.85 18.96
C CYS A 343 16.85 -10.64 17.79
N LEU A 344 15.98 -10.96 16.82
CA LEU A 344 16.33 -11.65 15.60
C LEU A 344 16.46 -10.65 14.46
N TYR A 345 17.47 -10.80 13.63
CA TYR A 345 17.64 -10.00 12.42
C TYR A 345 17.76 -10.95 11.25
N SER A 346 16.94 -10.78 10.21
CA SER A 346 17.08 -11.54 8.96
C SER A 346 17.82 -10.72 7.91
N TRP A 347 18.19 -11.39 6.83
CA TRP A 347 18.77 -10.77 5.64
C TRP A 347 17.94 -9.59 5.07
N HIS A 348 16.61 -9.57 5.27
CA HIS A 348 15.75 -8.41 4.94
C HIS A 348 16.19 -7.05 5.53
N LEU A 349 17.06 -7.01 6.55
CA LEU A 349 17.71 -5.78 7.01
C LEU A 349 18.90 -5.39 6.11
N ASN A 350 18.68 -5.31 4.80
CA ASN A 350 19.71 -4.96 3.81
C ASN A 350 21.01 -5.77 3.95
N ASN A 351 20.89 -7.06 4.25
CA ASN A 351 21.97 -8.01 4.38
C ASN A 351 23.07 -7.60 5.39
N ARG A 352 22.78 -6.69 6.34
CA ARG A 352 23.79 -6.24 7.31
C ARG A 352 23.17 -5.70 8.60
N LEU A 353 23.64 -6.23 9.73
CA LEU A 353 23.38 -5.69 11.06
C LEU A 353 24.53 -4.77 11.49
N PRO A 354 24.33 -3.44 11.55
CA PRO A 354 25.36 -2.53 12.06
C PRO A 354 25.55 -2.66 13.58
N VAL A 355 26.58 -1.97 14.10
CA VAL A 355 26.75 -1.70 15.53
C VAL A 355 26.44 -0.24 15.82
N LYS A 356 25.93 0.04 17.02
CA LYS A 356 25.74 1.43 17.47
C LYS A 356 27.10 2.14 17.58
N PRO A 357 27.26 3.33 16.96
CA PRO A 357 28.47 4.13 17.14
C PRO A 357 28.68 4.47 18.61
N ASN A 358 29.89 4.27 19.12
CA ASN A 358 30.31 4.63 20.47
C ASN A 358 29.51 3.96 21.62
N ALA A 359 28.87 2.83 21.37
CA ALA A 359 28.18 2.05 22.40
C ALA A 359 28.43 0.56 22.23
N TYR A 360 28.46 -0.18 23.35
CA TYR A 360 28.43 -1.64 23.30
C TYR A 360 27.03 -2.09 22.89
N ASP A 361 26.96 -2.89 21.84
CA ASP A 361 25.72 -3.31 21.19
C ASP A 361 25.58 -4.83 21.14
N GLY A 362 26.26 -5.53 22.05
CA GLY A 362 25.99 -6.93 22.36
C GLY A 362 26.71 -7.98 21.51
N ILE A 363 26.47 -9.22 21.91
CA ILE A 363 26.87 -10.45 21.23
C ILE A 363 25.93 -10.71 20.05
N ARG A 364 26.49 -11.18 18.94
CA ARG A 364 25.78 -11.52 17.72
C ARG A 364 26.10 -12.96 17.35
N VAL A 365 25.08 -13.77 17.12
CA VAL A 365 25.22 -15.17 16.69
C VAL A 365 24.64 -15.26 15.29
N LEU A 366 25.51 -15.51 14.30
CA LEU A 366 25.10 -15.74 12.92
C LEU A 366 24.56 -17.16 12.78
N LEU A 367 23.39 -17.28 12.17
CA LEU A 367 22.67 -18.51 11.95
C LEU A 367 22.45 -18.73 10.45
N ASP A 368 22.54 -19.97 9.99
CA ASP A 368 22.10 -20.34 8.64
C ASP A 368 20.57 -20.48 8.54
N HIS A 369 20.09 -20.87 7.35
CA HIS A 369 18.67 -21.05 7.04
C HIS A 369 17.96 -22.09 7.91
N ASP A 370 18.70 -23.04 8.49
CA ASP A 370 18.16 -24.07 9.38
C ASP A 370 18.30 -23.66 10.85
N PHE A 371 18.78 -22.45 11.17
CA PHE A 371 19.12 -21.98 12.51
C PHE A 371 20.31 -22.70 13.17
N ARG A 372 21.27 -23.20 12.38
CA ARG A 372 22.55 -23.66 12.89
C ARG A 372 23.51 -22.50 13.07
N VAL A 373 24.25 -22.51 14.17
CA VAL A 373 25.23 -21.46 14.50
C VAL A 373 26.43 -21.55 13.57
N VAL A 374 26.63 -20.49 12.78
CA VAL A 374 27.76 -20.34 11.85
C VAL A 374 28.94 -19.67 12.54
N ASP A 375 28.69 -18.59 13.27
CA ASP A 375 29.75 -17.82 13.94
C ASP A 375 29.18 -16.96 15.09
N ILE A 376 30.05 -16.52 15.99
CA ILE A 376 29.73 -15.68 17.14
C ILE A 376 30.66 -14.48 17.19
N PHE A 377 30.06 -13.29 17.20
CA PHE A 377 30.76 -12.01 17.16
C PHE A 377 30.50 -11.19 18.42
N ASP A 378 31.54 -10.50 18.90
CA ASP A 378 31.43 -9.53 19.98
C ASP A 378 31.45 -8.10 19.41
N ASN A 379 30.29 -7.45 19.43
CA ASN A 379 30.13 -6.03 19.14
C ASN A 379 30.80 -5.51 17.84
N VAL A 380 30.69 -6.29 16.76
CA VAL A 380 31.10 -5.87 15.40
C VAL A 380 29.92 -5.94 14.43
N PRO A 381 29.91 -5.15 13.34
CA PRO A 381 28.93 -5.33 12.26
C PRO A 381 28.97 -6.75 11.72
N VAL A 382 27.80 -7.30 11.38
CA VAL A 382 27.68 -8.65 10.82
C VAL A 382 26.90 -8.57 9.52
N ASP A 383 27.50 -9.06 8.44
CA ASP A 383 26.80 -9.27 7.19
C ASP A 383 25.89 -10.51 7.34
N ILE A 384 24.67 -10.41 6.81
CA ILE A 384 23.63 -11.44 6.89
C ILE A 384 23.39 -11.93 5.47
N PRO A 385 23.98 -13.08 5.07
CA PRO A 385 23.73 -13.64 3.74
C PRO A 385 22.24 -13.96 3.54
N ASP A 386 21.79 -14.05 2.29
CA ASP A 386 20.40 -14.38 1.98
C ASP A 386 19.96 -15.67 2.70
N GLY A 387 18.75 -15.65 3.25
CA GLY A 387 18.20 -16.75 4.06
C GLY A 387 18.84 -16.95 5.44
N HIS A 388 19.84 -16.14 5.83
CA HIS A 388 20.46 -16.22 7.15
C HIS A 388 19.81 -15.27 8.16
N TYR A 389 20.16 -15.51 9.43
CA TYR A 389 19.69 -14.71 10.55
C TYR A 389 20.82 -14.36 11.51
N VAL A 390 20.63 -13.33 12.33
CA VAL A 390 21.51 -12.98 13.44
C VAL A 390 20.66 -12.83 14.69
N LEU A 391 20.99 -13.61 15.73
CA LEU A 391 20.53 -13.32 17.08
C LEU A 391 21.44 -12.27 17.69
N ARG A 392 20.87 -11.18 18.20
CA ARG A 392 21.61 -10.15 18.94
C ARG A 392 21.12 -10.12 20.37
N GLY A 393 22.02 -10.36 21.31
CA GLY A 393 21.80 -10.20 22.75
C GLY A 393 22.75 -9.16 23.32
N GLY A 394 22.25 -8.20 24.09
CA GLY A 394 23.07 -7.19 24.77
C GLY A 394 23.52 -7.69 26.14
N ASP A 395 23.10 -7.03 27.20
CA ASP A 395 23.62 -7.20 28.56
C ASP A 395 23.51 -8.65 29.08
N GLU A 396 22.40 -9.00 29.72
CA GLU A 396 22.18 -10.35 30.25
C GLU A 396 21.90 -11.36 29.13
N THR A 397 21.28 -10.92 28.02
CA THR A 397 20.96 -11.77 26.87
C THR A 397 22.20 -12.16 26.07
N GLY A 398 23.19 -11.27 25.95
CA GLY A 398 24.48 -11.59 25.33
C GLY A 398 25.30 -12.53 26.19
N LYS A 399 25.30 -12.34 27.51
CA LYS A 399 25.88 -13.33 28.43
C LYS A 399 25.21 -14.69 28.29
N TRP A 400 23.88 -14.74 28.19
CA TRP A 400 23.16 -15.99 27.97
C TRP A 400 23.59 -16.67 26.67
N LEU A 401 23.79 -15.92 25.57
CA LEU A 401 24.30 -16.47 24.32
C LEU A 401 25.69 -17.10 24.51
N LEU A 402 26.62 -16.39 25.17
CA LEU A 402 27.98 -16.92 25.42
C LEU A 402 28.01 -18.14 26.35
N ASP A 403 27.09 -18.21 27.32
CA ASP A 403 27.05 -19.31 28.28
C ASP A 403 26.36 -20.57 27.72
N ASN A 404 25.57 -20.46 26.64
CA ASN A 404 24.67 -21.53 26.19
C ASN A 404 24.78 -21.90 24.70
N VAL A 405 25.51 -21.13 23.89
CA VAL A 405 25.55 -21.30 22.43
C VAL A 405 26.99 -21.41 21.94
N GLU A 406 27.27 -22.47 21.19
CA GLU A 406 28.57 -22.69 20.53
C GLU A 406 28.42 -22.78 19.01
N VAL A 407 29.51 -22.49 18.28
CA VAL A 407 29.55 -22.67 16.83
C VAL A 407 29.26 -24.12 16.44
N GLY A 408 28.36 -24.31 15.47
CA GLY A 408 27.88 -25.61 15.00
C GLY A 408 26.64 -26.15 15.72
N ASP A 409 26.20 -25.51 16.81
CA ASP A 409 24.96 -25.90 17.50
C ASP A 409 23.73 -25.66 16.63
N GLN A 410 22.73 -26.51 16.82
CA GLN A 410 21.40 -26.36 16.23
C GLN A 410 20.48 -25.71 17.25
N LEU A 411 20.04 -24.48 16.99
CA LEU A 411 19.09 -23.79 17.86
C LEU A 411 17.66 -24.13 17.44
N GLN A 412 16.73 -24.12 18.41
CA GLN A 412 15.30 -24.12 18.11
C GLN A 412 14.80 -22.68 18.25
N VAL A 413 14.60 -22.00 17.12
CA VAL A 413 14.07 -20.64 17.07
C VAL A 413 12.56 -20.74 16.86
N ASN A 414 11.79 -20.56 17.95
CA ASN A 414 10.35 -20.75 17.97
C ASN A 414 9.66 -19.40 17.75
N LEU A 415 9.24 -19.15 16.51
CA LEU A 415 8.50 -17.95 16.11
C LEU A 415 7.01 -18.20 16.32
N VAL A 416 6.42 -17.60 17.36
CA VAL A 416 5.07 -17.90 17.86
C VAL A 416 4.14 -16.71 17.68
N THR A 417 2.97 -16.94 17.10
CA THR A 417 1.88 -15.95 17.02
C THR A 417 0.54 -16.65 17.29
N GLU A 418 -0.47 -15.88 17.66
CA GLU A 418 -1.85 -16.35 17.76
C GLU A 418 -2.75 -15.33 17.05
N PRO A 419 -3.35 -15.65 15.89
CA PRO A 419 -3.33 -16.95 15.21
C PRO A 419 -1.96 -17.31 14.64
N ASP A 420 -1.73 -18.61 14.40
CA ASP A 420 -0.46 -19.13 13.88
C ASP A 420 -0.11 -18.56 12.50
N TRP A 421 1.00 -17.83 12.43
CA TRP A 421 1.47 -17.11 11.24
C TRP A 421 1.66 -18.03 10.04
N ARG A 422 1.93 -19.31 10.26
CA ARG A 422 2.15 -20.32 9.20
C ARG A 422 0.90 -20.57 8.33
N ASN A 423 -0.26 -20.11 8.78
CA ASN A 423 -1.52 -20.23 8.03
C ASN A 423 -1.71 -19.11 6.99
N PHE A 424 -0.85 -18.08 6.99
CA PHE A 424 -1.01 -16.88 6.19
C PHE A 424 0.04 -16.80 5.08
N GLU A 425 -0.41 -16.36 3.91
CA GLU A 425 0.45 -16.08 2.75
C GLU A 425 1.01 -14.66 2.84
N THR A 426 0.18 -13.73 3.31
CA THR A 426 0.55 -12.33 3.49
C THR A 426 -0.10 -11.80 4.77
N ALA A 427 0.61 -10.96 5.50
CA ALA A 427 0.06 -10.16 6.58
C ALA A 427 0.79 -8.82 6.61
N ILE A 428 0.04 -7.72 6.66
CA ILE A 428 0.60 -6.38 6.76
C ILE A 428 -0.06 -5.72 7.97
N GLY A 429 0.77 -5.46 8.98
CA GLY A 429 0.40 -4.76 10.19
C GLY A 429 -0.02 -3.32 9.92
N GLY A 430 -0.76 -2.73 10.86
CA GLY A 430 -1.11 -1.33 10.84
C GLY A 430 -1.71 -0.96 12.19
N GLY A 431 -2.96 -0.53 12.15
CA GLY A 431 -3.76 -0.21 13.32
C GLY A 431 -4.10 1.29 13.37
N PRO A 432 -5.21 1.64 14.03
CA PRO A 432 -6.01 0.74 14.84
C PRO A 432 -7.08 0.02 14.02
N ARG A 433 -7.75 -0.96 14.63
CA ARG A 433 -9.06 -1.40 14.14
C ARG A 433 -10.05 -0.23 14.24
N ILE A 434 -10.84 -0.01 13.18
CA ILE A 434 -11.83 1.08 13.11
C ILE A 434 -13.26 0.59 12.84
N ILE A 435 -13.43 -0.65 12.37
CA ILE A 435 -14.75 -1.29 12.23
C ILE A 435 -14.68 -2.69 12.82
N LEU A 436 -15.62 -2.99 13.71
CA LEU A 436 -15.83 -4.32 14.27
C LEU A 436 -17.32 -4.69 14.12
N ASN A 437 -17.59 -5.78 13.41
CA ASN A 437 -18.93 -6.30 13.20
C ASN A 437 -19.92 -5.31 12.54
N GLY A 438 -19.42 -4.50 11.61
CA GLY A 438 -20.22 -3.51 10.86
C GLY A 438 -20.50 -2.22 11.63
N GLU A 439 -19.90 -2.05 12.81
CA GLU A 439 -20.01 -0.86 13.63
C GLU A 439 -18.65 -0.19 13.82
N PHE A 440 -18.64 1.12 14.04
CA PHE A 440 -17.43 1.83 14.40
C PHE A 440 -16.83 1.28 15.69
N TRP A 441 -15.53 1.09 15.67
CA TRP A 441 -14.76 0.68 16.84
C TRP A 441 -13.71 1.74 17.14
N GLN A 442 -13.79 2.36 18.30
CA GLN A 442 -12.78 3.30 18.77
C GLN A 442 -11.74 2.53 19.59
N ASP A 443 -10.55 2.34 19.05
CA ASP A 443 -9.42 1.90 19.88
C ASP A 443 -9.16 2.92 21.00
N CYS A 444 -8.87 2.41 22.19
CA CYS A 444 -8.71 3.19 23.40
C CYS A 444 -9.86 4.17 23.68
N ASP A 445 -11.12 3.70 23.66
CA ASP A 445 -12.28 4.56 23.92
C ASP A 445 -12.09 5.30 25.28
N PRO A 446 -11.97 6.64 25.27
CA PRO A 446 -11.69 7.42 26.46
C PRO A 446 -12.86 7.45 27.46
N THR A 447 -14.04 6.94 27.05
CA THR A 447 -15.21 6.80 27.93
C THR A 447 -15.18 5.52 28.76
N GLU A 448 -14.33 4.55 28.41
CA GLU A 448 -14.16 3.31 29.16
C GLU A 448 -13.26 3.50 30.39
N ALA A 449 -13.56 2.78 31.47
CA ALA A 449 -12.80 2.88 32.72
C ALA A 449 -11.39 2.27 32.64
N GLN A 450 -11.23 1.24 31.80
CA GLN A 450 -9.96 0.53 31.55
C GLN A 450 -9.97 0.02 30.10
N PRO A 451 -9.77 0.91 29.11
CA PRO A 451 -9.79 0.51 27.72
C PRO A 451 -8.63 -0.47 27.44
N ASP A 452 -8.93 -1.53 26.71
CA ASP A 452 -7.89 -2.35 26.09
C ASP A 452 -7.42 -1.64 24.82
N CYS A 453 -6.12 -1.43 24.73
CA CYS A 453 -5.52 -0.48 23.82
C CYS A 453 -4.51 -1.16 22.93
N GLU A 454 -4.59 -0.86 21.64
CA GLU A 454 -3.46 -1.09 20.76
C GLU A 454 -2.23 -0.28 21.24
N GLU A 455 -1.04 -0.79 20.91
CA GLU A 455 0.27 -0.41 21.45
C GLU A 455 0.68 1.07 21.26
N PHE A 456 -0.13 1.87 20.56
CA PHE A 456 0.13 3.27 20.29
C PHE A 456 0.22 4.09 21.59
N ASP A 457 1.07 5.12 21.60
CA ASP A 457 1.15 6.01 22.75
C ASP A 457 0.05 7.08 22.71
N GLU A 458 -0.17 7.76 23.84
CA GLU A 458 -1.19 8.80 23.96
C GLU A 458 -0.94 9.96 22.97
N ARG A 459 0.32 10.28 22.68
CA ARG A 459 0.68 11.34 21.74
C ARG A 459 0.26 10.99 20.31
N HIS A 460 0.44 9.74 19.90
CA HIS A 460 0.02 9.23 18.61
C HIS A 460 -1.50 9.27 18.50
N ARG A 461 -2.21 8.72 19.50
CA ARG A 461 -3.68 8.76 19.53
C ARG A 461 -4.24 10.18 19.45
N ASN A 462 -3.66 11.12 20.19
CA ASN A 462 -4.09 12.52 20.17
C ASN A 462 -3.92 13.20 18.81
N ARG A 463 -2.95 12.76 18.00
CA ARG A 463 -2.66 13.35 16.68
C ARG A 463 -3.34 12.63 15.52
N HIS A 464 -3.62 11.35 15.69
CA HIS A 464 -4.04 10.47 14.60
C HIS A 464 -5.40 9.81 14.85
N TYR A 465 -5.88 9.61 16.07
CA TYR A 465 -7.06 8.77 16.32
C TYR A 465 -8.33 9.56 16.53
N TYR A 466 -8.32 10.42 17.54
CA TYR A 466 -9.46 11.26 17.88
C TYR A 466 -9.75 12.27 16.74
N ASP A 467 -10.71 13.18 16.94
CA ASP A 467 -11.26 14.14 15.98
C ASP A 467 -10.20 15.04 15.27
N ASN A 468 -9.40 14.43 14.41
CA ASN A 468 -8.35 15.01 13.60
C ASN A 468 -8.63 14.66 12.14
N HIS A 469 -8.87 15.68 11.34
CA HIS A 469 -8.88 15.55 9.89
C HIS A 469 -7.44 15.47 9.38
N ILE A 470 -7.05 14.29 8.92
CA ILE A 470 -5.77 14.03 8.26
C ILE A 470 -6.00 13.10 7.06
N PRO A 471 -5.06 12.99 6.11
CA PRO A 471 -5.09 11.92 5.13
C PRO A 471 -5.13 10.55 5.82
N ARG A 472 -5.92 9.63 5.28
CA ARG A 472 -6.16 8.31 5.84
C ARG A 472 -5.90 7.21 4.82
N SER A 473 -5.49 6.05 5.31
CA SER A 473 -5.41 4.82 4.54
C SER A 473 -6.02 3.70 5.34
N ALA A 474 -6.89 2.90 4.74
CA ALA A 474 -7.58 1.80 5.43
C ALA A 474 -7.87 0.63 4.51
N ILE A 475 -7.97 -0.55 5.13
CA ILE A 475 -8.35 -1.79 4.49
C ILE A 475 -9.44 -2.48 5.30
N GLY A 476 -10.39 -3.10 4.62
CA GLY A 476 -11.50 -3.81 5.26
C GLY A 476 -12.17 -4.81 4.34
N TYR A 477 -13.05 -5.62 4.89
CA TYR A 477 -13.83 -6.60 4.13
C TYR A 477 -15.27 -6.70 4.64
N ASN A 478 -16.17 -7.20 3.79
CA ASN A 478 -17.59 -7.38 4.11
C ASN A 478 -17.84 -8.60 5.03
N GLN A 479 -19.08 -8.81 5.45
CA GLN A 479 -19.40 -9.79 6.50
C GLN A 479 -19.00 -11.25 6.18
N ASP A 480 -19.10 -11.66 4.93
CA ASP A 480 -18.76 -13.02 4.49
C ASP A 480 -17.33 -13.14 3.95
N GLY A 481 -16.55 -12.05 3.93
CA GLY A 481 -15.17 -12.02 3.46
C GLY A 481 -15.01 -12.19 1.95
N THR A 482 -16.06 -11.94 1.18
CA THR A 482 -16.04 -12.05 -0.29
C THR A 482 -15.70 -10.74 -1.00
N VAL A 483 -15.77 -9.60 -0.30
CA VAL A 483 -15.48 -8.27 -0.86
C VAL A 483 -14.45 -7.55 0.00
N LEU A 484 -13.39 -7.05 -0.63
CA LEU A 484 -12.34 -6.26 -0.01
C LEU A 484 -12.47 -4.78 -0.39
N TYR A 485 -12.16 -3.90 0.56
CA TYR A 485 -12.14 -2.45 0.42
C TYR A 485 -10.73 -1.94 0.72
N ALA A 486 -10.13 -1.24 -0.23
CA ALA A 486 -8.90 -0.45 -0.02
C ALA A 486 -9.24 1.02 -0.20
N VAL A 487 -8.95 1.84 0.80
CA VAL A 487 -9.44 3.22 0.89
C VAL A 487 -8.29 4.17 1.19
N VAL A 488 -8.23 5.28 0.45
CA VAL A 488 -7.43 6.45 0.81
C VAL A 488 -8.31 7.68 0.83
N VAL A 489 -8.12 8.52 1.86
CA VAL A 489 -8.68 9.86 1.94
C VAL A 489 -7.53 10.86 1.83
N GLU A 490 -7.62 11.79 0.89
CA GLU A 490 -6.68 12.89 0.74
C GLU A 490 -6.79 13.87 1.90
N GLY A 491 -5.75 14.68 2.16
CA GLY A 491 -5.80 15.67 3.22
C GLY A 491 -4.66 16.69 3.15
N TYR A 492 -4.64 17.60 4.11
CA TYR A 492 -3.71 18.74 4.24
C TYR A 492 -3.89 19.89 3.23
N GLU A 493 -4.74 19.76 2.24
CA GLU A 493 -5.10 20.83 1.31
C GLU A 493 -6.49 21.36 1.63
N VAL A 494 -6.58 22.31 2.58
CA VAL A 494 -7.86 22.78 3.17
C VAL A 494 -8.92 23.20 2.14
N ASP A 495 -8.50 23.69 0.97
CA ASP A 495 -9.39 24.13 -0.11
C ASP A 495 -9.87 22.96 -1.01
N ASP A 496 -9.21 21.80 -0.98
CA ASP A 496 -9.46 20.64 -1.86
C ASP A 496 -9.86 19.36 -1.09
N SER A 497 -9.12 19.01 -0.03
CA SER A 497 -9.46 17.94 0.94
C SER A 497 -8.82 18.23 2.31
N GLY A 498 -9.64 18.36 3.35
CA GLY A 498 -9.18 18.57 4.73
C GLY A 498 -8.64 17.31 5.40
N GLY A 499 -8.96 16.12 4.86
CA GLY A 499 -8.76 14.84 5.53
C GLY A 499 -10.06 14.29 6.11
N ALA A 500 -9.96 13.18 6.84
CA ALA A 500 -11.07 12.58 7.57
C ALA A 500 -10.66 12.26 9.01
N THR A 501 -11.62 12.31 9.92
CA THR A 501 -11.56 11.63 11.22
C THR A 501 -11.67 10.12 11.01
N GLN A 502 -11.27 9.32 12.02
CA GLN A 502 -11.49 7.87 11.98
C GLN A 502 -12.97 7.51 11.85
N ARG A 503 -13.84 8.31 12.49
CA ARG A 503 -15.29 8.09 12.48
C ARG A 503 -15.86 8.26 11.07
N GLU A 504 -15.53 9.36 10.39
CA GLU A 504 -15.97 9.64 9.02
C GLU A 504 -15.46 8.58 8.03
N LEU A 505 -14.20 8.15 8.17
CA LEU A 505 -13.64 7.06 7.36
C LEU A 505 -14.42 5.77 7.57
N ALA A 506 -14.66 5.39 8.83
CA ALA A 506 -15.41 4.18 9.16
C ALA A 506 -16.86 4.27 8.66
N ASP A 507 -17.54 5.41 8.81
CA ASP A 507 -18.90 5.60 8.29
C ASP A 507 -18.96 5.43 6.76
N MET A 508 -17.98 5.98 6.06
CA MET A 508 -17.86 5.79 4.62
C MET A 508 -17.68 4.31 4.25
N MET A 509 -16.76 3.61 4.94
CA MET A 509 -16.53 2.18 4.70
C MET A 509 -17.75 1.31 5.04
N ILE A 510 -18.46 1.60 6.13
CA ILE A 510 -19.71 0.93 6.52
C ILE A 510 -20.80 1.16 5.46
N ALA A 511 -20.93 2.39 4.93
CA ALA A 511 -21.88 2.69 3.86
C ALA A 511 -21.57 1.93 2.55
N PHE A 512 -20.30 1.55 2.34
CA PHE A 512 -19.87 0.67 1.26
C PHE A 512 -19.93 -0.82 1.61
N GLY A 513 -20.35 -1.20 2.83
CA GLY A 513 -20.58 -2.58 3.24
C GLY A 513 -19.42 -3.24 3.99
N ALA A 514 -18.42 -2.48 4.43
CA ALA A 514 -17.35 -3.02 5.28
C ALA A 514 -17.91 -3.49 6.63
N TYR A 515 -17.50 -4.68 7.06
CA TYR A 515 -17.89 -5.32 8.30
C TYR A 515 -16.72 -5.42 9.29
N GLN A 516 -15.50 -5.52 8.78
CA GLN A 516 -14.25 -5.44 9.53
C GLN A 516 -13.34 -4.47 8.80
N ALA A 517 -12.67 -3.58 9.52
CA ALA A 517 -11.69 -2.66 8.93
C ALA A 517 -10.65 -2.19 9.95
N MET A 518 -9.47 -1.87 9.44
CA MET A 518 -8.39 -1.25 10.18
C MET A 518 -7.71 -0.18 9.33
N GLU A 519 -7.00 0.72 9.99
CA GLU A 519 -6.15 1.70 9.31
C GLU A 519 -4.73 1.19 9.07
N TYR A 520 -4.11 1.80 8.07
CA TYR A 520 -2.68 1.79 7.81
C TYR A 520 -2.06 3.14 8.16
N ASP A 521 -0.75 3.31 7.94
CA ASP A 521 -0.13 4.61 8.16
C ASP A 521 -0.79 5.69 7.28
N GLY A 522 -1.14 6.80 7.91
CA GLY A 522 -1.88 7.90 7.28
C GLY A 522 -0.96 9.08 6.95
N GLY A 523 -1.54 10.27 6.93
CA GLY A 523 -0.79 11.48 6.61
C GLY A 523 -0.09 11.38 5.25
N GLY A 524 1.13 11.89 5.14
CA GLY A 524 1.89 11.84 3.88
C GLY A 524 2.26 10.43 3.39
N SER A 525 2.02 9.39 4.18
CA SER A 525 2.21 7.99 3.76
C SER A 525 1.00 7.44 2.98
N ALA A 526 -0.18 8.05 3.12
CA ALA A 526 -1.42 7.58 2.53
C ALA A 526 -1.32 7.57 1.00
N THR A 527 -1.35 6.38 0.42
CA THR A 527 -1.13 6.18 -1.02
C THR A 527 -1.98 5.03 -1.54
N LEU A 528 -2.77 5.31 -2.56
CA LEU A 528 -3.42 4.32 -3.40
C LEU A 528 -2.87 4.45 -4.82
N TRP A 529 -2.31 3.35 -5.32
CA TRP A 529 -1.73 3.27 -6.64
C TRP A 529 -2.53 2.30 -7.51
N MET A 530 -2.79 2.62 -8.77
CA MET A 530 -3.53 1.76 -9.71
C MET A 530 -3.07 1.92 -11.16
N ARG A 531 -2.93 0.80 -11.88
CA ARG A 531 -2.65 0.80 -13.32
C ARG A 531 -3.85 1.31 -14.14
N PRO A 532 -3.60 1.99 -15.28
CA PRO A 532 -2.30 2.44 -15.79
C PRO A 532 -1.88 3.82 -15.24
N ASN A 533 -2.67 4.41 -14.35
CA ASN A 533 -2.58 5.83 -14.00
C ASN A 533 -1.51 6.15 -12.94
N GLY A 534 -1.06 5.16 -12.18
CA GLY A 534 -0.15 5.35 -11.06
C GLY A 534 -0.89 5.73 -9.78
N PRO A 535 -0.32 6.56 -8.90
CA PRO A 535 -1.04 7.10 -7.74
C PRO A 535 -2.33 7.79 -8.15
N VAL A 536 -3.43 7.52 -7.44
CA VAL A 536 -4.74 8.11 -7.73
C VAL A 536 -5.08 9.29 -6.84
N ASN A 537 -4.44 9.38 -5.67
CA ASN A 537 -4.57 10.50 -4.74
C ASN A 537 -3.45 11.54 -4.95
N ASP A 538 -3.75 12.80 -4.64
CA ASP A 538 -2.77 13.89 -4.60
C ASP A 538 -1.95 13.84 -3.30
N PHE A 539 -0.66 14.18 -3.40
CA PHE A 539 0.27 14.28 -2.27
C PHE A 539 0.60 15.74 -1.93
N GLY A 540 -0.05 16.68 -2.62
CA GLY A 540 0.29 18.09 -2.60
C GLY A 540 1.73 18.33 -3.07
N TYR A 541 2.39 19.32 -2.47
CA TYR A 541 3.72 19.77 -2.90
C TYR A 541 4.88 18.84 -2.51
N GLU A 542 4.70 17.93 -1.55
CA GLU A 542 5.79 17.09 -1.03
C GLU A 542 6.06 15.84 -1.87
N GLY A 543 5.12 15.45 -2.74
CA GLY A 543 5.20 14.24 -3.54
C GLY A 543 4.97 12.96 -2.73
N GLU A 544 4.98 11.82 -3.42
CA GLU A 544 4.76 10.52 -2.81
C GLU A 544 5.87 10.20 -1.80
N ARG A 545 5.47 9.81 -0.58
CA ARG A 545 6.43 9.51 0.49
C ARG A 545 7.01 8.10 0.35
N PRO A 546 8.31 7.92 0.60
CA PRO A 546 8.86 6.58 0.75
C PRO A 546 8.49 5.93 2.09
N ILE A 547 8.06 4.67 2.02
CA ILE A 547 7.48 3.92 3.15
C ILE A 547 8.08 2.52 3.27
N ALA A 548 7.66 1.74 4.27
CA ALA A 548 8.26 0.44 4.57
C ALA A 548 7.66 -0.75 3.83
N ASN A 549 6.35 -0.75 3.57
CA ASN A 549 5.67 -1.84 2.86
C ASN A 549 4.33 -1.37 2.28
N ALA A 550 3.73 -2.22 1.46
CA ALA A 550 2.41 -2.03 0.88
C ALA A 550 1.67 -3.37 0.71
N VAL A 551 0.35 -3.30 0.69
CA VAL A 551 -0.50 -4.40 0.21
C VAL A 551 -0.66 -4.21 -1.30
N VAL A 552 -0.45 -5.28 -2.06
CA VAL A 552 -0.58 -5.27 -3.52
C VAL A 552 -1.73 -6.17 -3.97
N PHE A 553 -2.45 -5.72 -4.99
CA PHE A 553 -3.61 -6.39 -5.56
C PHE A 553 -3.30 -6.75 -7.01
N TYR A 554 -3.38 -8.03 -7.34
CA TYR A 554 -3.17 -8.53 -8.69
C TYR A 554 -4.50 -8.87 -9.34
N TRP A 555 -4.56 -8.64 -10.65
CA TRP A 555 -5.60 -9.14 -11.53
C TRP A 555 -4.92 -9.94 -12.63
N GLU A 556 -5.01 -11.26 -12.57
CA GLU A 556 -4.43 -12.15 -13.58
C GLU A 556 -5.27 -12.09 -14.87
N GLU A 557 -4.65 -11.62 -15.96
CA GLU A 557 -5.28 -11.70 -17.29
C GLU A 557 -5.23 -13.15 -17.80
N GLU A 558 -6.29 -13.57 -18.49
CA GLU A 558 -6.42 -14.93 -19.07
C GLU A 558 -5.43 -15.24 -20.20
#